data_AF-A0A522XAB4-F1
#
_entry.id   AF-A0A522XAB4-F1
#
_cell.length_a   1.000
_cell.length_b   1.000
_cell.length_c   1.000
_cell.angle_alpha   90.00
_cell.angle_beta   90.00
_cell.angle_gamma   90.00
#
_symmetry.space_group_name_H-M   'P 1'
#
loop_
_entity.id
_entity.type
_entity.pdbx_description
1 polymer ?
#
loop_
_entity_poly.entity_id
_entity_poly.type
_entity_poly.pdbx_seq_one_letter_code
_entity_poly.pdbx_strand_id
1 'polypeptide(L)'
;MATFTKLKKIKSVLNQIPGIKTYKDFDILIEIGFHQELGTPLTLKQLSLLGITSDATVRRYLSRLVREGMVEKFESSGDRRYVILQLSASTIRMLTDHLSRLTEHLAKHEASSKPRKN
;
A
#
# COMPACT_ATOMS: atom_id res chain seq x y z
N MET A 1 10.02 28.33 -4.19
CA MET A 1 9.49 27.33 -5.15
C MET A 1 10.19 25.99 -4.92
N ALA A 2 9.58 25.05 -4.21
CA ALA A 2 10.23 23.78 -3.81
C ALA A 2 9.33 22.55 -4.01
N THR A 3 8.34 22.63 -4.90
CA THR A 3 7.34 21.58 -5.13
C THR A 3 7.99 20.24 -5.47
N PHE A 4 8.94 20.23 -6.40
CA PHE A 4 9.66 19.00 -6.77
C PHE A 4 10.59 18.47 -5.67
N THR A 5 11.14 19.34 -4.82
CA THR A 5 11.89 18.93 -3.63
C THR A 5 10.99 18.19 -2.63
N LYS A 6 9.76 18.70 -2.41
CA LYS A 6 8.76 18.02 -1.58
C LYS A 6 8.36 16.66 -2.19
N LEU A 7 8.14 16.60 -3.49
CA LEU A 7 7.83 15.33 -4.19
C LEU A 7 8.98 14.31 -4.09
N LYS A 8 10.24 14.74 -4.23
CA LYS A 8 11.41 13.86 -4.00
C LYS A 8 11.46 13.34 -2.58
N LYS A 9 11.12 14.16 -1.58
CA LYS A 9 11.06 13.75 -0.18
C LYS A 9 9.97 12.69 0.04
N ILE A 10 8.77 12.89 -0.51
CA ILE A 10 7.69 11.88 -0.45
C ILE A 10 8.17 10.55 -1.05
N LYS A 11 8.76 10.60 -2.25
CA LYS A 11 9.32 9.40 -2.91
C LYS A 11 10.38 8.70 -2.05
N SER A 12 11.27 9.46 -1.37
CA SER A 12 12.29 8.86 -0.52
C SER A 12 11.73 8.12 0.69
N VAL A 13 10.61 8.58 1.25
CA VAL A 13 9.99 7.89 2.39
C VAL A 13 9.30 6.60 1.93
N LEU A 14 8.67 6.60 0.74
CA LEU A 14 8.10 5.37 0.18
C LEU A 14 9.17 4.28 -0.03
N ASN A 15 10.39 4.67 -0.44
CA ASN A 15 11.52 3.75 -0.57
C ASN A 15 12.05 3.19 0.76
N GLN A 16 11.65 3.77 1.90
CA GLN A 16 12.07 3.29 3.22
C GLN A 16 11.15 2.19 3.76
N ILE A 17 10.01 1.91 3.12
CA ILE A 17 9.11 0.85 3.56
C ILE A 17 9.73 -0.50 3.21
N PRO A 18 10.09 -1.35 4.21
CA PRO A 18 10.77 -2.61 3.96
C PRO A 18 9.99 -3.54 3.03
N GLY A 19 10.71 -4.17 2.10
CA GLY A 19 10.18 -5.16 1.16
C GLY A 19 9.30 -4.60 0.02
N ILE A 20 8.95 -3.32 0.03
CA ILE A 20 8.30 -2.65 -1.11
C ILE A 20 9.37 -2.24 -2.12
N LYS A 21 9.43 -2.95 -3.25
CA LYS A 21 10.51 -2.79 -4.24
C LYS A 21 10.15 -1.80 -5.34
N THR A 22 8.87 -1.59 -5.59
CA THR A 22 8.36 -0.75 -6.66
C THR A 22 7.11 0.00 -6.22
N TYR A 23 6.81 1.12 -6.86
CA TYR A 23 5.54 1.83 -6.65
C TYR A 23 4.33 0.96 -6.99
N LYS A 24 4.46 0.00 -7.92
CA LYS A 24 3.40 -0.96 -8.22
C LYS A 24 3.14 -1.97 -7.12
N ASP A 25 4.17 -2.35 -6.35
CA ASP A 25 3.95 -3.14 -5.13
C ASP A 25 3.13 -2.33 -4.13
N PHE A 26 3.50 -1.06 -3.95
CA PHE A 26 2.79 -0.16 -3.05
C PHE A 26 1.33 0.01 -3.47
N ASP A 27 1.06 0.32 -4.75
CA ASP A 27 -0.30 0.44 -5.29
C ASP A 27 -1.13 -0.83 -5.01
N ILE A 28 -0.57 -2.01 -5.27
CA ILE A 28 -1.27 -3.30 -5.02
C ILE A 28 -1.56 -3.52 -3.54
N LEU A 29 -0.59 -3.24 -2.66
CA LEU A 29 -0.75 -3.43 -1.22
C LEU A 29 -1.82 -2.49 -0.65
N ILE A 30 -1.84 -1.23 -1.09
CA ILE A 30 -2.85 -0.24 -0.68
C ILE A 30 -4.25 -0.69 -1.10
N GLU A 31 -4.45 -1.11 -2.35
CA GLU A 31 -5.76 -1.55 -2.82
C GLU A 31 -6.27 -2.80 -2.09
N ILE A 32 -5.39 -3.80 -1.87
CA ILE A 32 -5.76 -4.98 -1.08
C ILE A 32 -6.12 -4.59 0.35
N GLY A 33 -5.30 -3.78 1.01
CA GLY A 33 -5.52 -3.34 2.39
C GLY A 33 -6.80 -2.52 2.54
N PHE A 34 -7.04 -1.56 1.66
CA PHE A 34 -8.24 -0.73 1.65
C PHE A 34 -9.52 -1.57 1.55
N HIS A 35 -9.57 -2.49 0.59
CA HIS A 35 -10.72 -3.37 0.40
C HIS A 35 -10.88 -4.41 1.52
N GLN A 36 -9.78 -4.86 2.12
CA GLN A 36 -9.81 -5.70 3.31
C GLN A 36 -10.41 -4.96 4.51
N GLU A 37 -10.02 -3.70 4.76
CA GLU A 37 -10.58 -2.87 5.84
C GLU A 37 -12.07 -2.58 5.64
N LEU A 38 -12.52 -2.43 4.39
CA LEU A 38 -13.94 -2.29 4.05
C LEU A 38 -14.75 -3.58 4.21
N GLY A 39 -14.12 -4.72 4.54
CA GLY A 39 -14.78 -6.02 4.65
C GLY A 39 -15.13 -6.67 3.31
N THR A 40 -14.58 -6.16 2.20
CA THR A 40 -14.80 -6.65 0.84
C THR A 40 -13.47 -7.07 0.20
N PRO A 41 -12.77 -8.10 0.70
CA PRO A 41 -11.43 -8.44 0.22
C PRO A 41 -11.44 -8.79 -1.26
N LEU A 42 -10.41 -8.33 -1.99
CA LEU A 42 -10.32 -8.47 -3.43
C LEU A 42 -9.98 -9.91 -3.84
N THR A 43 -10.58 -10.38 -4.92
CA THR A 43 -10.06 -11.50 -5.71
C THR A 43 -8.98 -11.01 -6.68
N LEU A 44 -8.17 -11.94 -7.22
CA LEU A 44 -7.22 -11.60 -8.29
C LEU A 44 -7.90 -10.94 -9.49
N LYS A 45 -9.10 -11.42 -9.87
CA LYS A 45 -9.86 -10.83 -10.99
C LYS A 45 -10.21 -9.37 -10.69
N GLN A 46 -10.71 -9.07 -9.49
CA GLN A 46 -11.05 -7.71 -9.11
C GLN A 46 -9.82 -6.81 -9.04
N LEU A 47 -8.71 -7.29 -8.46
CA LEU A 47 -7.45 -6.55 -8.43
C LEU A 47 -6.97 -6.18 -9.85
N SER A 48 -7.04 -7.10 -10.80
CA SER A 48 -6.67 -6.81 -12.19
C SER A 48 -7.60 -5.81 -12.88
N LEU A 49 -8.88 -5.77 -12.50
CA LEU A 49 -9.87 -4.82 -13.04
C LEU A 49 -9.68 -3.39 -12.53
N LEU A 50 -8.94 -3.18 -11.43
CA LEU A 50 -8.61 -1.84 -10.93
C LEU A 50 -7.66 -1.05 -11.86
N GLY A 51 -7.07 -1.70 -12.87
CA GLY A 51 -6.25 -1.00 -13.87
C GLY A 51 -4.91 -0.48 -13.34
N ILE A 52 -4.43 -0.98 -12.20
CA ILE A 52 -3.12 -0.60 -11.62
C ILE A 52 -1.99 -0.79 -12.64
N THR A 53 -2.03 -1.90 -13.39
CA THR A 53 -1.10 -2.24 -14.49
C THR A 53 -1.71 -3.37 -15.33
N SER A 54 -0.98 -3.88 -16.34
CA SER A 54 -1.45 -5.03 -17.13
C SER A 54 -1.65 -6.27 -16.26
N ASP A 55 -2.60 -7.15 -16.62
CA ASP A 55 -2.93 -8.36 -15.85
C ASP A 55 -1.70 -9.25 -15.60
N ALA A 56 -0.87 -9.46 -16.64
CA ALA A 56 0.37 -10.22 -16.51
C ALA A 56 1.33 -9.61 -15.47
N THR A 57 1.37 -8.28 -15.41
CA THR A 57 2.23 -7.54 -14.48
C THR A 57 1.66 -7.56 -13.06
N VAL A 58 0.33 -7.44 -12.88
CA VAL A 58 -0.35 -7.62 -11.59
C VAL A 58 -0.02 -9.01 -11.03
N ARG A 59 -0.18 -10.07 -11.84
CA ARG A 59 0.13 -11.45 -11.42
C ARG A 59 1.59 -11.63 -11.01
N ARG A 60 2.53 -11.01 -11.73
CA ARG A 60 3.96 -11.05 -11.42
C ARG A 60 4.26 -10.40 -10.07
N TYR A 61 3.73 -9.19 -9.84
CA TYR A 61 3.92 -8.49 -8.57
C TYR A 61 3.24 -9.21 -7.42
N LEU A 62 1.99 -9.64 -7.60
CA LEU A 62 1.24 -10.38 -6.58
C LEU A 62 1.94 -11.68 -6.20
N SER A 63 2.43 -12.47 -7.17
CA SER A 63 3.15 -13.71 -6.88
C SER A 63 4.40 -13.47 -6.04
N ARG A 64 5.10 -12.35 -6.29
CA ARG A 64 6.24 -11.95 -5.46
C ARG A 64 5.80 -11.54 -4.05
N LEU A 65 4.78 -10.69 -3.92
CA LEU A 65 4.27 -10.23 -2.62
C LEU A 65 3.78 -11.39 -1.76
N VAL A 66 3.15 -12.40 -2.37
CA VAL A 66 2.77 -13.65 -1.69
C VAL A 66 3.99 -14.44 -1.24
N ARG A 67 4.99 -14.61 -2.11
CA ARG A 67 6.24 -15.30 -1.76
C ARG A 67 7.02 -14.59 -0.64
N GLU A 68 6.94 -13.27 -0.59
CA GLU A 68 7.58 -12.44 0.44
C GLU A 68 6.73 -12.36 1.73
N GLY A 69 5.60 -13.06 1.81
CA GLY A 69 4.74 -13.12 3.00
C GLY A 69 3.96 -11.84 3.28
N MET A 70 3.88 -10.94 2.29
CA MET A 70 3.17 -9.67 2.44
C MET A 70 1.66 -9.80 2.17
N VAL A 71 1.31 -10.68 1.24
CA VAL A 71 -0.07 -10.96 0.83
C VAL A 71 -0.36 -12.44 1.06
N GLU A 72 -1.49 -12.71 1.68
CA GLU A 72 -2.02 -14.04 1.91
C GLU A 72 -3.19 -14.30 0.97
N LYS A 73 -3.32 -15.57 0.58
CA LYS A 73 -4.38 -16.08 -0.31
C LYS A 73 -5.25 -17.02 0.50
N PHE A 74 -6.54 -16.75 0.54
CA PHE A 74 -7.51 -17.62 1.20
C PHE A 74 -8.54 -18.12 0.20
N GLU A 75 -8.98 -19.37 0.37
CA GLU A 75 -10.15 -19.87 -0.35
C GLU A 75 -11.40 -19.26 0.27
N SER A 76 -12.31 -18.74 -0.57
CA SER A 76 -13.60 -18.26 -0.09
C SER A 76 -14.43 -19.44 0.42
N SER A 77 -14.94 -19.34 1.64
CA SER A 77 -15.72 -20.37 2.33
C SER A 77 -17.05 -20.70 1.64
N GLY A 78 -17.54 -19.86 0.72
CA GLY A 78 -18.78 -20.08 -0.04
C GLY A 78 -18.59 -20.69 -1.44
N ASP A 79 -17.42 -20.49 -2.06
CA ASP A 79 -17.09 -21.06 -3.36
C ASP A 79 -15.57 -21.20 -3.46
N ARG A 80 -15.12 -22.47 -3.42
CA ARG A 80 -13.70 -22.89 -3.48
C ARG A 80 -12.99 -22.43 -4.76
N ARG A 81 -13.70 -21.78 -5.69
CA ARG A 81 -13.14 -21.20 -6.91
C ARG A 81 -12.61 -19.78 -6.74
N TYR A 82 -12.92 -19.09 -5.64
CA TYR A 82 -12.43 -17.73 -5.41
C TYR A 82 -11.30 -17.70 -4.39
N VAL A 83 -10.13 -17.27 -4.86
CA VAL A 83 -9.00 -16.91 -4.01
C VAL A 83 -9.12 -15.43 -3.66
N ILE A 84 -9.41 -15.14 -2.39
CA ILE A 84 -9.38 -13.78 -1.85
C ILE A 84 -7.96 -13.41 -1.41
N LEU A 85 -7.62 -12.14 -1.55
CA LEU A 85 -6.34 -11.55 -1.23
C LEU A 85 -6.48 -10.72 0.04
N GLN A 86 -5.57 -10.93 0.98
CA GLN A 86 -5.49 -10.14 2.21
C GLN A 86 -4.02 -9.80 2.49
N LEU A 87 -3.78 -8.68 3.14
CA LEU A 87 -2.48 -8.37 3.71
C LEU A 87 -2.26 -9.22 4.96
N SER A 88 -1.04 -9.71 5.13
CA SER A 88 -0.64 -10.36 6.38
C SER A 88 -0.64 -9.33 7.52
N ALA A 89 -0.87 -9.80 8.75
CA ALA A 89 -0.88 -8.92 9.93
C ALA A 89 0.44 -8.15 10.12
N SER A 90 1.58 -8.75 9.75
CA SER A 90 2.89 -8.09 9.78
C SER A 90 2.98 -6.94 8.78
N THR A 91 2.39 -7.11 7.59
CA THR A 91 2.34 -6.08 6.55
C THR A 91 1.47 -4.91 6.96
N ILE A 92 0.30 -5.18 7.52
CA ILE A 92 -0.60 -4.13 8.06
C ILE A 92 0.14 -3.33 9.12
N ARG A 93 0.76 -4.00 10.11
CA ARG A 93 1.52 -3.33 11.15
C ARG A 93 2.64 -2.45 10.58
N MET A 94 3.43 -2.99 9.65
CA MET A 94 4.49 -2.25 9.00
C MET A 94 3.96 -0.99 8.29
N LEU A 95 2.89 -1.11 7.49
CA LEU A 95 2.31 0.03 6.77
C LEU A 95 1.76 1.09 7.75
N THR A 96 1.11 0.68 8.84
CA THR A 96 0.58 1.57 9.88
C THR A 96 1.70 2.31 10.63
N ASP A 97 2.79 1.62 10.97
CA ASP A 97 3.95 2.24 11.62
C ASP A 97 4.60 3.29 10.71
N HIS A 98 4.71 2.99 9.41
CA HIS A 98 5.24 3.94 8.43
C HIS A 98 4.30 5.13 8.17
N LEU A 99 2.98 4.91 8.13
CA LEU A 99 1.98 5.97 8.02
C LEU A 99 2.08 6.94 9.21
N SER A 100 2.16 6.42 10.44
CA SER A 100 2.28 7.22 11.65
C SER A 100 3.49 8.16 11.60
N ARG A 101 4.65 7.62 11.21
CA ARG A 101 5.89 8.40 11.04
C ARG A 101 5.75 9.48 9.97
N LEU A 102 5.10 9.15 8.84
CA LEU A 102 4.82 10.09 7.76
C LEU A 102 3.92 11.23 8.24
N THR A 103 2.82 10.91 8.93
CA THR A 103 1.89 11.91 9.45
C THR A 103 2.53 12.82 10.49
N GLU A 104 3.37 12.29 11.38
CA GLU A 104 4.13 13.09 12.34
C GLU A 104 5.08 14.07 11.65
N HIS A 105 5.75 13.62 10.58
CA HIS A 105 6.67 14.47 9.81
C HIS A 105 5.94 15.58 9.05
N LEU A 106 4.76 15.29 8.52
CA LEU A 106 3.91 16.28 7.86
C LEU A 106 3.36 17.30 8.88
N ALA A 107 2.83 16.84 10.01
CA ALA A 107 2.30 17.69 11.07
C ALA A 107 3.35 18.66 11.65
N LYS A 108 4.59 18.19 11.87
CA LYS A 108 5.71 19.04 12.32
C LYS A 108 6.05 20.15 11.32
N HIS A 109 5.87 19.90 10.03
CA HIS A 109 6.10 20.90 8.98
C HIS A 109 4.95 21.92 8.87
N GLU A 110 3.71 21.50 9.08
CA GLU A 110 2.54 22.40 9.11
C GLU A 110 2.55 23.31 10.35
N ALA A 111 2.97 22.81 11.52
CA ALA A 111 3.12 23.61 12.73
C ALA A 111 4.20 24.71 12.58
N SER A 112 5.28 24.45 11.84
CA SER A 112 6.34 25.42 11.56
C SER A 112 5.96 26.47 10.51
N SER A 113 4.83 26.33 9.82
CA SER A 113 4.39 27.25 8.76
C SER A 113 3.16 28.11 9.14
N LYS A 114 2.66 28.01 10.38
CA LYS A 114 1.71 29.01 10.89
C LYS A 114 2.43 30.36 11.05
N PRO A 115 1.92 31.46 10.44
CA PRO A 115 2.50 32.77 10.66
C PRO A 115 2.29 33.13 12.13
N ARG A 116 3.35 33.60 12.80
CA ARG A 116 3.21 34.36 14.06
C ARG A 116 2.24 35.51 13.75
N LYS A 117 1.03 35.44 14.32
CA LYS A 117 0.15 36.61 14.39
C LYS A 117 0.90 37.65 15.22
N ASN A 118 1.36 38.71 14.57
CA ASN A 118 1.69 39.97 15.23
C ASN A 118 0.40 40.67 15.62
#